data_AF-A0A3M1X8X2-F1
#
_entry.id   AF-A0A3M1X8X2-F1
#
_cell.length_a   1.000
_cell.length_b   1.000
_cell.length_c   1.000
_cell.angle_alpha   90.00
_cell.angle_beta   90.00
_cell.angle_gamma   90.00
#
_symmetry.space_group_name_H-M   'P 1'
#
loop_
_entity.id
_entity.type
_entity.pdbx_description
1 polymer ?
#
loop_
_entity_poly.entity_id
_entity_poly.type
_entity_poly.pdbx_seq_one_letter_code
_entity_poly.pdbx_strand_id
1 'polypeptide(L)'
;MALWRETIQYWKQITGGVIFKRGKQSSRPARQKRARPVGAAGKREALTVNDQHFARLERMYLAAPCNQPYQPDIHIQRGRAEVSIQVKPDFFHAGGSLHGSVYFKLLDDAAFFAAQSLLTDHFLLTADFTIYFLKPVTSGRLTACGEVISAGQQLFVAQATLTDERGRKVGFGSGTYARTRIRLSEKMGYR
;
A
#
# COMPACT_ATOMS: atom_id res chain seq x y z
N MET A 1 -4.35 32.45 -6.44
CA MET A 1 -2.98 32.41 -7.02
C MET A 1 -1.89 32.92 -6.07
N ALA A 2 -2.18 33.70 -5.02
CA ALA A 2 -1.16 34.23 -4.09
C ALA A 2 -0.75 33.27 -2.94
N LEU A 3 -1.62 32.33 -2.55
CA LEU A 3 -1.39 31.39 -1.42
C LEU A 3 -0.45 30.21 -1.71
N TRP A 4 0.05 30.08 -2.94
CA TRP A 4 0.85 28.91 -3.37
C TRP A 4 2.37 29.11 -3.23
N ARG A 5 2.85 30.37 -3.15
CA ARG A 5 4.28 30.67 -3.01
C ARG A 5 4.76 30.55 -1.56
N GLU A 6 3.88 30.77 -0.60
CA GLU A 6 4.20 30.76 0.84
C GLU A 6 4.35 29.33 1.39
N THR A 7 3.60 28.35 0.86
CA THR A 7 3.63 26.95 1.32
C THR A 7 4.94 26.23 0.98
N ILE A 8 5.61 26.62 -0.13
CA ILE A 8 6.90 26.08 -0.53
C ILE A 8 8.05 26.70 0.29
N GLN A 9 7.91 27.96 0.74
CA GLN A 9 8.90 28.60 1.61
C GLN A 9 8.90 28.00 3.02
N TYR A 10 7.74 27.63 3.55
CA TYR A 10 7.60 27.03 4.88
C TYR A 10 8.33 25.68 5.00
N TRP A 11 8.28 24.83 3.97
CA TRP A 11 8.99 23.55 3.97
C TRP A 11 10.51 23.69 3.89
N LYS A 12 11.04 24.74 3.27
CA LYS A 12 12.50 24.98 3.19
C LYS A 12 13.11 25.38 4.54
N GLN A 13 12.33 26.00 5.42
CA GLN A 13 12.79 26.43 6.74
C GLN A 13 12.90 25.26 7.73
N ILE A 14 12.08 24.22 7.57
CA ILE A 14 12.02 23.07 8.51
C ILE A 14 13.07 22.00 8.16
N THR A 15 13.39 21.77 6.88
CA THR A 15 14.31 20.70 6.46
C THR A 15 15.76 21.13 6.27
N GLY A 16 16.13 22.37 6.63
CA GLY A 16 17.50 22.88 6.52
C GLY A 16 18.10 22.84 5.11
N GLY A 17 17.28 22.76 4.06
CA GLY A 17 17.75 22.76 2.66
C GLY A 17 18.63 21.55 2.26
N VAL A 18 18.70 20.50 3.07
CA VAL A 18 19.39 19.25 2.73
C VAL A 18 18.36 18.28 2.17
N ILE A 19 18.73 17.54 1.13
CA ILE A 19 17.89 16.65 0.30
C ILE A 19 17.25 17.40 -0.88
N PHE A 20 18.02 17.53 -1.96
CA PHE A 20 17.63 17.33 -3.38
C PHE A 20 18.79 17.84 -4.25
N LYS A 21 19.92 17.10 -4.29
CA LYS A 21 20.85 17.23 -5.42
C LYS A 21 20.28 16.42 -6.58
N ARG A 22 19.91 17.11 -7.68
CA ARG A 22 19.56 16.49 -8.96
C ARG A 22 20.77 15.70 -9.47
N GLY A 23 20.71 14.37 -9.38
CA GLY A 23 21.59 13.51 -10.18
C GLY A 23 21.19 13.60 -11.65
N LYS A 24 22.11 14.04 -12.51
CA LYS A 24 21.94 13.95 -13.97
C LYS A 24 21.96 12.47 -14.37
N GLN A 25 20.83 11.94 -14.82
CA GLN A 25 20.79 10.65 -15.50
C GLN A 25 21.14 10.86 -16.98
N SER A 26 22.15 10.14 -17.46
CA SER A 26 22.48 10.03 -18.87
C SER A 26 21.51 9.04 -19.55
N SER A 27 20.93 9.47 -20.67
CA SER A 27 20.03 8.66 -21.48
C SER A 27 20.80 7.98 -22.62
N ARG A 28 20.72 6.65 -22.69
CA ARG A 28 20.98 5.87 -23.92
C ARG A 28 19.68 5.15 -24.29
N PRO A 29 19.28 5.12 -25.58
CA PRO A 29 18.01 4.52 -25.95
C PRO A 29 18.12 2.99 -25.98
N ALA A 30 17.15 2.31 -25.36
CA ALA A 30 17.00 0.86 -25.43
C ALA A 30 16.23 0.47 -26.70
N ARG A 31 16.73 -0.57 -27.37
CA ARG A 31 16.24 -1.09 -28.65
C ARG A 31 14.90 -1.82 -28.47
N GLN A 32 13.88 -1.36 -29.21
CA GLN A 32 12.51 -1.88 -29.17
C GLN A 32 12.44 -3.26 -29.83
N LYS A 33 12.02 -4.30 -29.09
CA LYS A 33 11.65 -5.61 -29.65
C LYS A 33 10.13 -5.66 -29.84
N ARG A 34 9.71 -6.01 -31.07
CA ARG A 34 8.31 -6.14 -31.48
C ARG A 34 7.56 -7.21 -30.67
N ALA A 35 6.34 -6.90 -30.25
CA ALA A 35 5.40 -7.87 -29.71
C ALA A 35 4.77 -8.71 -30.84
N ARG A 36 4.54 -10.00 -30.58
CA ARG A 36 3.64 -10.86 -31.38
C ARG A 36 2.28 -10.91 -30.68
N PRO A 37 1.15 -10.86 -31.41
CA PRO A 37 -0.16 -11.05 -30.81
C PRO A 37 -0.49 -12.54 -30.77
N VAL A 38 -1.07 -13.01 -29.65
CA VAL A 38 -1.86 -14.24 -29.64
C VAL A 38 -3.02 -14.03 -28.68
N GLY A 39 -4.23 -13.99 -29.24
CA GLY A 39 -5.46 -14.21 -28.48
C GLY A 39 -5.70 -15.70 -28.34
N ALA A 40 -6.30 -16.11 -27.22
CA ALA A 40 -7.22 -17.23 -27.13
C ALA A 40 -7.90 -17.20 -25.76
N ALA A 41 -9.21 -17.39 -25.77
CA ALA A 41 -10.08 -17.43 -24.60
C ALA A 41 -9.60 -18.45 -23.55
N GLY A 42 -9.43 -17.99 -22.31
CA GLY A 42 -8.99 -18.81 -21.19
C GLY A 42 -10.11 -19.71 -20.67
N LYS A 43 -9.86 -21.02 -20.66
CA LYS A 43 -10.56 -22.00 -19.84
C LYS A 43 -10.51 -21.52 -18.37
N ARG A 44 -11.63 -21.60 -17.64
CA ARG A 44 -11.66 -21.34 -16.20
C ARG A 44 -10.90 -22.46 -15.49
N GLU A 45 -9.60 -22.25 -15.23
CA GLU A 45 -8.82 -23.10 -14.34
C GLU A 45 -9.35 -22.98 -12.90
N ALA A 46 -9.45 -24.10 -12.20
CA ALA A 46 -9.88 -24.13 -10.81
C ALA A 46 -8.80 -23.47 -9.93
N LEU A 47 -9.20 -22.46 -9.16
CA LEU A 47 -8.32 -21.73 -8.25
C LEU A 47 -7.73 -22.67 -7.17
N THR A 48 -6.44 -22.54 -6.87
CA THR A 48 -5.81 -23.28 -5.78
C THR A 48 -6.37 -22.84 -4.42
N VAL A 49 -6.15 -23.63 -3.36
CA VAL A 49 -6.58 -23.26 -1.99
C VAL A 49 -6.02 -21.90 -1.57
N ASN A 50 -4.78 -21.59 -1.97
CA ASN A 50 -4.15 -20.30 -1.69
C ASN A 50 -4.84 -19.17 -2.47
N ASP A 51 -5.16 -19.38 -3.75
CA ASP A 51 -5.86 -18.37 -4.55
C ASP A 51 -7.26 -18.07 -4.00
N GLN A 52 -7.96 -19.09 -3.47
CA GLN A 52 -9.24 -18.90 -2.79
C GLN A 52 -9.07 -18.10 -1.49
N HIS A 53 -8.03 -18.37 -0.70
CA HIS A 53 -7.74 -17.63 0.52
C HIS A 53 -7.46 -16.14 0.22
N PHE A 54 -6.64 -15.83 -0.79
CA PHE A 54 -6.33 -14.45 -1.15
C PHE A 54 -7.56 -13.70 -1.64
N ALA A 55 -8.36 -14.32 -2.52
CA ALA A 55 -9.60 -13.70 -3.00
C ALA A 55 -10.61 -13.44 -1.87
N ARG A 56 -10.65 -14.31 -0.84
CA ARG A 56 -11.47 -14.10 0.37
C ARG A 56 -10.96 -12.94 1.21
N LEU A 57 -9.65 -12.80 1.37
CA LEU A 57 -9.05 -11.66 2.08
C LEU A 57 -9.31 -10.34 1.33
N GLU A 58 -9.20 -10.33 0.00
CA GLU A 58 -9.52 -9.16 -0.83
C GLU A 58 -10.99 -8.75 -0.63
N ARG A 59 -11.93 -9.71 -0.64
CA ARG A 59 -13.36 -9.44 -0.37
C ARG A 59 -13.61 -8.97 1.06
N MET A 60 -12.93 -9.56 2.05
CA MET A 60 -12.99 -9.14 3.46
C MET A 60 -12.54 -7.68 3.60
N TYR A 61 -11.42 -7.32 2.97
CA TYR A 61 -10.92 -5.94 2.95
C TYR A 61 -11.93 -5.00 2.31
N LEU A 62 -12.34 -5.26 1.07
CA LEU A 62 -13.22 -4.36 0.32
C LEU A 62 -14.60 -4.18 0.99
N ALA A 63 -15.08 -5.17 1.75
CA ALA A 63 -16.33 -5.09 2.50
C ALA A 63 -16.21 -4.27 3.81
N ALA A 64 -15.00 -4.01 4.31
CA ALA A 64 -14.80 -3.34 5.58
C ALA A 64 -15.31 -1.87 5.53
N PRO A 65 -16.14 -1.41 6.48
CA PRO A 65 -16.70 -0.05 6.45
C PRO A 65 -15.67 1.07 6.41
N CYS A 66 -14.50 0.87 7.03
CA CYS A 66 -13.41 1.84 7.04
C CYS A 66 -12.83 2.13 5.64
N ASN A 67 -13.12 1.29 4.63
CA ASN A 67 -12.65 1.47 3.26
C ASN A 67 -13.60 2.31 2.38
N GLN A 68 -14.82 2.59 2.83
CA GLN A 68 -15.81 3.32 2.04
C GLN A 68 -15.33 4.71 1.54
N PRO A 69 -14.66 5.55 2.35
CA PRO A 69 -14.18 6.86 1.87
C PRO A 69 -13.06 6.73 0.82
N TYR A 70 -12.25 5.69 0.95
CA TYR A 70 -11.02 5.50 0.19
C TYR A 70 -11.26 4.81 -1.15
N GLN A 71 -12.24 3.90 -1.22
CA GLN A 71 -12.53 3.06 -2.38
C GLN A 71 -11.24 2.43 -2.95
N PRO A 72 -10.50 1.66 -2.12
CA PRO A 72 -9.20 1.14 -2.50
C PRO A 72 -9.33 0.00 -3.51
N ASP A 73 -8.28 -0.18 -4.32
CA ASP A 73 -7.99 -1.46 -4.97
C ASP A 73 -7.02 -2.25 -4.08
N ILE A 74 -7.16 -3.57 -4.05
CA ILE A 74 -6.23 -4.46 -3.35
C ILE A 74 -5.92 -5.69 -4.22
N HIS A 75 -4.66 -6.13 -4.19
CA HIS A 75 -4.26 -7.43 -4.72
C HIS A 75 -3.39 -8.17 -3.70
N ILE A 76 -3.73 -9.42 -3.40
CA ILE A 76 -3.04 -10.24 -2.39
C ILE A 76 -2.40 -11.45 -3.04
N GLN A 77 -1.16 -11.71 -2.65
CA GLN A 77 -0.40 -12.90 -3.00
C GLN A 77 0.26 -13.46 -1.73
N ARG A 78 0.87 -14.65 -1.84
CA ARG A 78 1.55 -15.26 -0.70
C ARG A 78 2.71 -14.37 -0.22
N GLY A 79 2.60 -13.86 1.00
CA GLY A 79 3.60 -13.02 1.66
C GLY A 79 3.70 -11.59 1.13
N ARG A 80 2.76 -11.15 0.28
CA ARG A 80 2.78 -9.85 -0.38
C ARG A 80 1.37 -9.30 -0.61
N ALA A 81 1.18 -8.01 -0.44
CA ALA A 81 -0.06 -7.34 -0.85
C ALA A 81 0.22 -5.96 -1.44
N GLU A 82 -0.62 -5.55 -2.37
CA GLU A 82 -0.61 -4.21 -2.96
C GLU A 82 -1.95 -3.54 -2.71
N VAL A 83 -1.94 -2.33 -2.17
CA VAL A 83 -3.14 -1.52 -1.90
C VAL A 83 -2.97 -0.17 -2.57
N SER A 84 -4.00 0.32 -3.25
CA SER A 84 -3.93 1.62 -3.91
C SER A 84 -5.22 2.42 -3.82
N ILE A 85 -5.08 3.74 -3.80
CA ILE A 85 -6.19 4.69 -3.73
C ILE A 85 -5.95 5.88 -4.67
N GLN A 86 -7.04 6.52 -5.09
CA GLN A 86 -6.97 7.85 -5.68
C GLN A 86 -6.95 8.91 -4.58
N VAL A 87 -5.99 9.82 -4.60
CA VAL A 87 -5.90 10.93 -3.63
C VAL A 87 -7.04 11.93 -3.87
N LYS A 88 -7.75 12.29 -2.79
CA LYS A 88 -8.86 13.27 -2.79
C LYS A 88 -8.57 14.38 -1.76
N PRO A 89 -9.09 15.61 -1.97
CA PRO A 89 -8.94 16.70 -1.01
C PRO A 89 -9.46 16.38 0.40
N ASP A 90 -10.47 15.51 0.52
CA ASP A 90 -11.06 15.02 1.77
C ASP A 90 -10.02 14.35 2.70
N PHE A 91 -8.88 13.95 2.14
CA PHE A 91 -7.80 13.29 2.87
C PHE A 91 -6.74 14.26 3.38
N PHE A 92 -6.90 15.57 3.14
CA PHE A 92 -5.86 16.55 3.46
C PHE A 92 -5.97 17.04 4.89
N HIS A 93 -4.82 17.29 5.51
CA HIS A 93 -4.75 18.09 6.73
C HIS A 93 -4.81 19.59 6.38
N ALA A 94 -4.90 20.46 7.39
CA ALA A 94 -5.02 21.91 7.22
C ALA A 94 -3.89 22.58 6.40
N GLY A 95 -2.77 21.89 6.18
CA GLY A 95 -1.65 22.35 5.35
C GLY A 95 -1.80 22.06 3.86
N GLY A 96 -2.92 21.48 3.42
CA GLY A 96 -3.21 21.26 2.00
C GLY A 96 -2.51 20.06 1.36
N SER A 97 -2.05 19.09 2.16
CA SER A 97 -1.51 17.82 1.69
C SER A 97 -2.08 16.64 2.46
N LEU A 98 -1.86 15.43 1.95
CA LEU A 98 -2.37 14.18 2.51
C LEU A 98 -2.03 14.02 4.00
N HIS A 99 -3.04 13.76 4.82
CA HIS A 99 -2.89 13.53 6.26
C HIS A 99 -2.07 12.26 6.52
N GLY A 100 -1.24 12.28 7.57
CA GLY A 100 -0.36 11.15 7.93
C GLY A 100 -1.11 9.85 8.20
N SER A 101 -2.35 9.93 8.67
CA SER A 101 -3.25 8.78 8.84
C SER A 101 -3.52 8.01 7.54
N VAL A 102 -3.51 8.67 6.39
CA VAL A 102 -3.74 8.00 5.10
C VAL A 102 -2.48 7.27 4.61
N TYR A 103 -1.29 7.80 4.91
CA TYR A 103 -0.04 7.04 4.71
C TYR A 103 -0.05 5.79 5.59
N PHE A 104 -0.38 5.95 6.88
CA PHE A 104 -0.47 4.85 7.83
C PHE A 104 -1.45 3.79 7.35
N LYS A 105 -2.66 4.20 6.98
CA LYS A 105 -3.67 3.28 6.45
C LYS A 105 -3.13 2.43 5.30
N LEU A 106 -2.56 3.05 4.26
CA LEU A 106 -2.10 2.30 3.09
C LEU A 106 -0.91 1.39 3.40
N LEU A 107 0.06 1.88 4.18
CA LEU A 107 1.24 1.12 4.56
C LEU A 107 0.88 -0.06 5.47
N ASP A 108 0.05 0.18 6.47
CA ASP A 108 -0.41 -0.87 7.39
C ASP A 108 -1.30 -1.88 6.67
N ASP A 109 -2.29 -1.44 5.88
CA ASP A 109 -3.14 -2.35 5.11
C ASP A 109 -2.29 -3.30 4.24
N ALA A 110 -1.31 -2.76 3.49
CA ALA A 110 -0.47 -3.57 2.61
C ALA A 110 0.42 -4.56 3.40
N ALA A 111 1.06 -4.12 4.48
CA ALA A 111 1.91 -4.99 5.31
C ALA A 111 1.08 -6.03 6.09
N PHE A 112 -0.08 -5.62 6.61
CA PHE A 112 -1.04 -6.49 7.28
C PHE A 112 -1.50 -7.62 6.35
N PHE A 113 -1.97 -7.30 5.15
CA PHE A 113 -2.48 -8.31 4.23
C PHE A 113 -1.36 -9.18 3.65
N ALA A 114 -0.14 -8.65 3.52
CA ALA A 114 1.04 -9.48 3.24
C ALA A 114 1.24 -10.53 4.34
N ALA A 115 1.19 -10.15 5.62
CA ALA A 115 1.31 -11.10 6.74
C ALA A 115 0.11 -12.06 6.84
N GLN A 116 -1.12 -11.54 6.77
CA GLN A 116 -2.36 -12.30 6.88
C GLN A 116 -2.49 -13.35 5.77
N SER A 117 -1.90 -13.13 4.60
CA SER A 117 -1.87 -14.11 3.49
C SER A 117 -1.17 -15.44 3.87
N LEU A 118 -0.36 -15.45 4.93
CA LEU A 118 0.32 -16.64 5.42
C LEU A 118 -0.48 -17.38 6.52
N LEU A 119 -1.57 -16.79 7.01
CA LEU A 119 -2.38 -17.31 8.11
C LEU A 119 -3.84 -17.49 7.67
N THR A 120 -4.25 -18.73 7.45
CA THR A 120 -5.54 -19.05 6.83
C THR A 120 -6.69 -19.27 7.81
N ASP A 121 -6.41 -19.29 9.13
CA ASP A 121 -7.36 -19.75 10.15
C ASP A 121 -7.78 -18.65 11.15
N HIS A 122 -6.87 -17.76 11.52
CA HIS A 122 -7.08 -16.68 12.49
C HIS A 122 -6.75 -15.32 11.91
N PHE A 123 -7.36 -14.30 12.50
CA PHE A 123 -7.11 -12.90 12.18
C PHE A 123 -5.84 -12.41 12.91
N LEU A 124 -5.02 -11.63 12.21
CA LEU A 124 -3.92 -10.88 12.79
C LEU A 124 -4.40 -9.54 13.36
N LEU A 125 -3.61 -8.91 14.21
CA LEU A 125 -3.85 -7.55 14.69
C LEU A 125 -2.54 -6.77 14.67
N THR A 126 -2.56 -5.54 14.15
CA THR A 126 -1.41 -4.62 14.20
C THR A 126 -1.07 -4.34 15.67
N ALA A 127 0.14 -4.74 16.11
CA ALA A 127 0.63 -4.53 17.46
C ALA A 127 1.49 -3.27 17.57
N ASP A 128 2.33 -3.04 16.56
CA ASP A 128 3.08 -1.80 16.37
C ASP A 128 3.32 -1.53 14.89
N PHE A 129 3.56 -0.27 14.55
CA PHE A 129 3.99 0.13 13.22
C PHE A 129 4.80 1.42 13.29
N THR A 130 5.95 1.45 12.62
CA THR A 130 6.79 2.64 12.45
C THR A 130 6.73 3.14 11.02
N ILE A 131 6.54 4.45 10.83
CA ILE A 131 6.45 5.11 9.51
C ILE A 131 7.48 6.20 9.37
N TYR A 132 8.07 6.27 8.18
CA TYR A 132 8.91 7.36 7.72
C TYR A 132 8.24 8.08 6.55
N PHE A 133 7.93 9.35 6.75
CA PHE A 133 7.38 10.25 5.72
C PHE A 133 8.52 10.88 4.93
N LEU A 134 8.51 10.73 3.61
CA LEU A 134 9.59 11.26 2.75
C LEU A 134 9.18 12.47 1.95
N LYS A 135 7.92 12.53 1.48
CA LYS A 135 7.45 13.61 0.61
C LYS A 135 5.96 13.90 0.84
N PRO A 136 5.54 15.17 0.79
CA PRO A 136 4.12 15.50 0.79
C PRO A 136 3.46 15.03 -0.53
N VAL A 137 2.18 14.66 -0.44
CA VAL A 137 1.35 14.20 -1.55
C VAL A 137 0.10 15.08 -1.61
N THR A 138 -0.24 15.55 -2.81
CA THR A 138 -1.37 16.48 -3.03
C THR A 138 -2.31 16.04 -4.14
N SER A 139 -2.00 14.97 -4.88
CA SER A 139 -2.82 14.47 -5.99
C SER A 139 -2.29 13.12 -6.48
N GLY A 140 -2.99 12.54 -7.46
CA GLY A 140 -2.58 11.33 -8.16
C GLY A 140 -2.99 10.04 -7.46
N ARG A 141 -2.58 8.91 -8.03
CA ARG A 141 -2.73 7.59 -7.42
C ARG A 141 -1.57 7.31 -6.47
N LEU A 142 -1.89 6.70 -5.34
CA LEU A 142 -0.92 6.14 -4.40
C LEU A 142 -1.02 4.62 -4.39
N THR A 143 0.13 3.96 -4.33
CA THR A 143 0.24 2.49 -4.25
C THR A 143 1.21 2.11 -3.15
N ALA A 144 0.71 1.36 -2.16
CA ALA A 144 1.49 0.72 -1.11
C ALA A 144 1.73 -0.76 -1.44
N CYS A 145 2.98 -1.19 -1.35
CA CYS A 145 3.36 -2.59 -1.52
C CYS A 145 3.93 -3.11 -0.20
N GLY A 146 3.29 -4.12 0.38
CA GLY A 146 3.69 -4.79 1.61
C GLY A 146 4.33 -6.14 1.35
N GLU A 147 5.30 -6.52 2.17
CA GLU A 147 6.03 -7.78 2.09
C GLU A 147 6.37 -8.31 3.50
N VAL A 148 6.21 -9.61 3.70
CA VAL A 148 6.58 -10.28 4.96
C VAL A 148 8.10 -10.35 5.10
N ILE A 149 8.60 -9.90 6.24
CA ILE A 149 10.01 -10.05 6.64
C ILE A 149 10.19 -11.36 7.40
N SER A 150 9.30 -11.68 8.34
CA SER A 150 9.36 -12.89 9.15
C SER A 150 7.97 -13.34 9.59
N ALA A 151 7.77 -14.65 9.66
CA ALA A 151 6.51 -15.27 10.08
C ALA A 151 6.78 -16.29 11.20
N GLY A 152 6.36 -15.96 12.42
CA GLY A 152 6.38 -16.85 13.57
C GLY A 152 4.99 -17.43 13.88
N GLN A 153 4.90 -18.21 14.96
CA GLN A 153 3.61 -18.80 15.38
C GLN A 153 2.61 -17.77 15.95
N GLN A 154 3.12 -16.73 16.61
CA GLN A 154 2.32 -15.71 17.31
C GLN A 154 2.52 -14.30 16.78
N LEU A 155 3.68 -14.03 16.17
CA LEU A 155 4.06 -12.69 15.71
C LEU A 155 4.61 -12.77 14.28
N PHE A 156 4.16 -11.84 13.45
CA PHE A 156 4.60 -11.65 12.07
C PHE A 156 5.21 -10.27 11.96
N VAL A 157 6.24 -10.12 11.14
CA VAL A 157 6.89 -8.84 10.85
C VAL A 157 6.76 -8.60 9.36
N ALA A 158 6.25 -7.43 8.97
CA ALA A 158 6.14 -7.04 7.58
C ALA A 158 6.51 -5.57 7.40
N GLN A 159 6.93 -5.23 6.19
CA GLN A 159 7.25 -3.87 5.77
C GLN A 159 6.38 -3.46 4.59
N ALA A 160 6.23 -2.16 4.40
CA ALA A 160 5.59 -1.61 3.22
C ALA A 160 6.30 -0.36 2.70
N THR A 161 6.20 -0.17 1.39
CA THR A 161 6.66 1.05 0.69
C THR A 161 5.48 1.70 -0.02
N LEU A 162 5.33 3.01 0.15
CA LEU A 162 4.31 3.82 -0.51
C LEU A 162 4.92 4.64 -1.65
N THR A 163 4.33 4.53 -2.83
CA THR A 163 4.76 5.22 -4.05
C THR A 163 3.62 6.04 -4.66
N ASP A 164 3.98 7.11 -5.35
CA ASP A 164 3.04 7.88 -6.19
C ASP A 164 2.95 7.32 -7.62
N GLU A 165 2.03 7.87 -8.41
CA GLU A 165 1.79 7.53 -9.82
C GLU A 165 3.04 7.58 -10.72
N ARG A 166 4.11 8.26 -10.28
CA ARG A 166 5.38 8.36 -11.01
C ARG A 166 6.41 7.36 -10.50
N GLY A 167 6.01 6.43 -9.64
CA GLY A 167 6.86 5.44 -8.99
C GLY A 167 7.81 6.03 -7.94
N ARG A 168 7.59 7.27 -7.49
CA ARG A 168 8.47 7.89 -6.49
C ARG A 168 8.04 7.44 -5.12
N LYS A 169 8.98 6.96 -4.31
CA LYS A 169 8.75 6.67 -2.89
C LYS A 169 8.37 7.98 -2.15
N VAL A 170 7.25 7.94 -1.45
CA VAL A 170 6.71 9.07 -0.65
C VAL A 170 6.65 8.73 0.85
N GLY A 171 6.67 7.45 1.19
CA GLY A 171 6.79 6.96 2.56
C GLY A 171 7.12 5.47 2.59
N PHE A 172 7.53 4.97 3.74
CA PHE A 172 7.71 3.54 4.00
C PHE A 172 7.64 3.27 5.49
N GLY A 173 7.53 2.00 5.86
CA GLY A 173 7.51 1.61 7.25
C GLY A 173 7.48 0.11 7.44
N SER A 174 7.45 -0.31 8.69
CA SER A 174 7.33 -1.71 9.09
C SER A 174 6.61 -1.81 10.41
N GLY A 175 5.95 -2.94 10.62
CA GLY A 175 5.23 -3.22 11.85
C GLY A 175 5.22 -4.68 12.20
N THR A 176 4.67 -4.97 13.37
CA THR A 176 4.43 -6.33 13.83
C THR A 176 2.95 -6.62 13.98
N TYR A 177 2.59 -7.87 13.69
CA TYR A 177 1.22 -8.34 13.63
C TYR A 177 1.07 -9.58 14.50
N ALA A 178 0.24 -9.48 15.53
CA ALA A 178 0.01 -10.55 16.48
C ALA A 178 -1.15 -11.44 16.05
N ARG A 179 -0.99 -12.76 16.17
CA ARG A 179 -2.08 -13.72 15.99
C ARG A 179 -3.11 -13.56 17.10
N THR A 180 -4.37 -13.42 16.72
CA THR A 180 -5.48 -13.35 17.66
C THR A 180 -6.15 -14.72 17.85
N ARG A 181 -7.09 -14.80 18.81
CA ARG A 181 -8.00 -15.95 18.95
C ARG A 181 -9.24 -15.86 18.04
N ILE A 182 -9.36 -14.80 17.25
CA ILE A 182 -10.50 -14.57 16.37
C ILE A 182 -10.28 -15.38 15.09
N ARG A 183 -11.21 -16.28 14.77
CA ARG A 183 -11.16 -17.06 13.53
C ARG A 183 -11.68 -16.25 12.35
N LEU A 184 -11.06 -16.43 11.19
CA LEU A 184 -11.59 -15.89 9.94
C LEU A 184 -12.96 -16.52 9.65
N SER A 185 -13.93 -15.69 9.25
CA SER A 185 -15.31 -16.15 9.03
C SER A 185 -16.05 -15.29 8.00
N GLU A 186 -17.09 -15.86 7.39
CA GLU A 186 -17.92 -15.16 6.40
C GLU A 186 -18.56 -13.87 6.93
N LYS A 187 -18.82 -13.78 8.24
CA LYS A 187 -19.37 -12.57 8.89
C LYS A 187 -18.47 -11.35 8.72
N MET A 188 -17.17 -11.56 8.49
CA MET A 188 -16.19 -10.51 8.23
C MET A 188 -16.10 -10.12 6.74
N GLY A 189 -16.83 -10.81 5.86
CA GLY A 189 -16.66 -10.70 4.41
C GLY A 189 -15.61 -11.65 3.83
N TYR A 190 -15.00 -12.52 4.66
CA TYR A 190 -14.10 -13.60 4.24
C TYR A 190 -14.91 -14.77 3.67
N ARG A 191 -15.39 -14.61 2.43
CA ARG A 191 -16.26 -15.55 1.69
C ARG A 191 -15.70 -15.82 0.32
#